data_AF-N8R139-F1
#
_entry.id   AF-N8R139-F1
#
_cell.length_a   1.000
_cell.length_b   1.000
_cell.length_c   1.000
_cell.angle_alpha   90.00
_cell.angle_beta   90.00
_cell.angle_gamma   90.00
#
_symmetry.space_group_name_H-M   'P 1'
#
loop_
_entity.id
_entity.type
_entity.pdbx_description
1 polymer ?
#
loop_
_entity_poly.entity_id
_entity_poly.type
_entity_poly.pdbx_seq_one_letter_code
_entity_poly.pdbx_strand_id
1 'polypeptide(L)'
;MIKMEDINLLEQGYKLVFDLRSSSSILMDKNYIKNIQKTTLDKGTTMGLKGDKGLYATAEWWENIKNGNIETYCVKGVIVGINEENPFIEGNIMITIKVNGTNKEIFQDIVFTNEREKIISEELYKAGNEIVSIYILDKLKDEDTCNWVVEEKLGVSPLLNRVYIKDKG
;
A
#
# COMPACT_ATOMS: atom_id res chain seq x y z
N MET A 1 14.34 0.36 11.04
CA MET A 1 14.89 -1.00 10.99
C MET A 1 14.22 -1.70 9.83
N ILE A 2 14.98 -2.04 8.81
CA ILE A 2 14.50 -2.79 7.64
C ILE A 2 14.11 -4.18 8.15
N LYS A 3 12.91 -4.69 7.81
CA LYS A 3 12.49 -6.02 8.25
C LYS A 3 13.33 -7.07 7.49
N MET A 4 13.58 -8.23 8.10
CA MET A 4 14.33 -9.32 7.46
C MET A 4 13.72 -9.73 6.10
N GLU A 5 12.39 -9.63 5.99
CA GLU A 5 11.63 -9.84 4.76
C GLU A 5 12.02 -8.87 3.64
N ASP A 6 12.23 -7.59 3.98
CA ASP A 6 12.63 -6.57 3.00
C ASP A 6 14.05 -6.87 2.48
N ILE A 7 14.98 -7.31 3.35
CA ILE A 7 16.35 -7.71 2.95
C ILE A 7 16.30 -8.89 1.98
N ASN A 8 15.52 -9.92 2.32
CA ASN A 8 15.38 -11.12 1.51
C ASN A 8 14.82 -10.80 0.10
N LEU A 9 13.86 -9.87 -0.01
CA LEU A 9 13.35 -9.42 -1.30
C LEU A 9 14.44 -8.73 -2.14
N LEU A 10 15.22 -7.84 -1.53
CA LEU A 10 16.33 -7.17 -2.21
C LEU A 10 17.40 -8.17 -2.69
N GLU A 11 17.77 -9.14 -1.86
CA GLU A 11 18.72 -10.21 -2.20
C GLU A 11 18.20 -11.12 -3.32
N GLN A 12 16.88 -11.31 -3.40
CA GLN A 12 16.22 -12.00 -4.50
C GLN A 12 16.16 -11.16 -5.78
N GLY A 13 16.66 -9.93 -5.80
CA GLY A 13 16.68 -9.06 -6.97
C GLY A 13 15.40 -8.26 -7.20
N TYR A 14 14.52 -8.16 -6.20
CA TYR A 14 13.46 -7.17 -6.25
C TYR A 14 14.02 -5.76 -6.01
N LYS A 15 13.45 -4.77 -6.70
CA LYS A 15 13.69 -3.35 -6.46
C LYS A 15 12.56 -2.77 -5.62
N LEU A 16 12.89 -2.00 -4.59
CA LEU A 16 11.91 -1.25 -3.79
C LEU A 16 11.48 -0.02 -4.60
N VAL A 17 10.24 0.01 -5.08
CA VAL A 17 9.72 1.11 -5.90
C VAL A 17 8.89 2.11 -5.10
N PHE A 18 8.30 1.66 -3.99
CA PHE A 18 7.50 2.49 -3.10
C PHE A 18 7.77 2.15 -1.63
N ASP A 19 8.01 3.18 -0.82
CA ASP A 19 8.01 3.12 0.64
C ASP A 19 7.18 4.28 1.22
N LEU A 20 6.06 3.94 1.83
CA LEU A 20 5.17 4.89 2.48
C LEU A 20 5.89 5.70 3.56
N ARG A 21 6.77 5.08 4.34
CA ARG A 21 7.41 5.74 5.48
C ARG A 21 8.47 6.76 5.06
N SER A 22 8.88 6.74 3.80
CA SER A 22 9.87 7.69 3.29
C SER A 22 9.36 9.13 3.38
N SER A 23 10.24 10.05 3.82
CA SER A 23 9.91 11.48 3.91
C SER A 23 9.63 12.14 2.55
N SER A 24 10.00 11.49 1.44
CA SER A 24 9.72 11.97 0.09
C SER A 24 8.42 11.42 -0.49
N SER A 25 7.74 10.52 0.22
CA SER A 25 6.49 9.91 -0.25
C SER A 25 5.41 10.99 -0.37
N ILE A 26 4.69 10.99 -1.49
CA ILE A 26 3.56 11.92 -1.70
C ILE A 26 2.47 11.75 -0.64
N LEU A 27 2.30 10.53 -0.12
CA LEU A 27 1.34 10.18 0.94
C LEU A 27 1.85 10.53 2.35
N MET A 28 3.04 11.15 2.43
CA MET A 28 3.62 11.70 3.65
C MET A 28 3.75 13.22 3.60
N ASP A 29 3.09 13.89 2.66
CA ASP A 29 2.95 15.34 2.68
C ASP A 29 2.24 15.80 3.97
N LYS A 30 2.68 16.94 4.52
CA LYS A 30 2.19 17.45 5.81
C LYS A 30 0.69 17.75 5.79
N ASN A 31 0.16 18.29 4.69
CA ASN A 31 -1.26 18.60 4.59
C ASN A 31 -2.08 17.32 4.46
N TYR A 32 -1.60 16.36 3.68
CA TYR A 32 -2.23 15.05 3.56
C TYR A 32 -2.34 14.33 4.92
N ILE A 33 -1.22 14.23 5.65
CA ILE A 33 -1.18 13.64 6.99
C ILE A 33 -2.15 14.40 7.91
N LYS A 34 -2.09 15.73 7.95
CA LYS A 34 -2.93 16.54 8.82
C LYS A 34 -4.42 16.34 8.55
N ASN A 35 -4.81 16.18 7.29
CA ASN A 35 -6.19 15.91 6.91
C ASN A 35 -6.66 14.53 7.41
N ILE A 36 -5.86 13.48 7.22
CA ILE A 36 -6.19 12.14 7.74
C ILE A 36 -6.31 12.16 9.26
N GLN A 37 -5.37 12.81 9.96
CA GLN A 37 -5.38 12.91 11.41
C GLN A 37 -6.60 13.70 11.91
N LYS A 38 -6.96 14.81 11.24
CA LYS A 38 -8.15 15.59 11.56
C LYS A 38 -9.42 14.74 11.41
N THR A 39 -9.57 14.03 10.30
CA THR A 39 -10.72 13.13 10.08
C THR A 39 -10.75 12.02 11.12
N THR A 40 -9.61 11.44 11.49
CA THR A 40 -9.49 10.42 12.55
C THR A 40 -10.00 10.95 13.89
N LEU A 41 -9.65 12.18 14.26
CA LEU A 41 -10.05 12.80 15.53
C LEU A 41 -11.49 13.32 15.57
N ASP A 42 -12.11 13.52 14.41
CA ASP A 42 -13.47 14.03 14.32
C ASP A 42 -14.49 12.96 14.75
N LYS A 43 -15.12 13.15 15.92
CA LYS A 43 -16.13 12.23 16.46
C LYS A 43 -17.49 12.34 15.78
N GLY A 44 -17.71 13.38 14.97
CA GLY A 44 -18.97 13.60 14.25
C GLY A 44 -19.07 12.82 12.94
N THR A 45 -18.01 12.14 12.52
CA THR A 45 -17.97 11.36 11.28
C THR A 45 -17.66 9.88 11.52
N THR A 46 -18.26 9.02 10.70
CA THR A 46 -17.94 7.59 10.60
C THR A 46 -16.80 7.32 9.62
N MET A 47 -16.24 8.35 8.98
CA MET A 47 -15.16 8.21 8.02
C MET A 47 -13.77 8.22 8.67
N GLY A 48 -12.83 7.54 8.03
CA GLY A 48 -11.41 7.55 8.37
C GLY A 48 -10.99 6.44 9.33
N LEU A 49 -9.73 6.49 9.74
CA LEU A 49 -9.13 5.51 10.65
C LEU A 49 -9.71 5.65 12.05
N LYS A 50 -9.71 4.55 12.81
CA LYS A 50 -10.19 4.49 14.18
C LYS A 50 -9.28 5.23 15.16
N GLY A 51 -7.98 5.22 14.90
CA GLY A 51 -6.97 5.93 15.70
C GLY A 51 -6.68 5.32 17.07
N ASP A 52 -7.15 4.09 17.34
CA ASP A 52 -6.94 3.37 18.61
C ASP A 52 -5.51 2.83 18.78
N LYS A 53 -4.69 2.90 17.73
CA LYS A 53 -3.28 2.51 17.68
C LYS A 53 -2.35 3.67 17.30
N GLY A 54 -2.75 4.89 17.64
CA GLY A 54 -2.05 6.12 17.27
C GLY A 54 -2.60 6.73 15.98
N LEU A 55 -2.29 8.01 15.77
CA LEU A 55 -2.73 8.74 14.58
C LEU A 55 -1.83 8.41 13.38
N TYR A 56 -2.41 8.37 12.18
CA TYR A 56 -1.71 8.10 10.93
C TYR A 56 -0.35 8.83 10.85
N ALA A 57 0.69 8.10 10.45
CA ALA A 57 2.07 8.59 10.29
C ALA A 57 2.77 9.13 11.55
N THR A 58 2.16 9.06 12.74
CA THR A 58 2.85 9.40 14.00
C THR A 58 3.83 8.32 14.43
N ALA A 59 4.76 8.67 15.33
CA ALA A 59 5.72 7.73 15.89
C ALA A 59 5.03 6.54 16.59
N GLU A 60 3.94 6.81 17.33
CA GLU A 60 3.12 5.80 18.00
C GLU A 60 2.52 4.81 16.99
N TRP A 61 1.96 5.32 15.89
CA TRP A 61 1.37 4.49 14.84
C TRP A 61 2.42 3.59 14.17
N TRP A 62 3.59 4.14 13.85
CA TRP A 62 4.70 3.35 13.30
C TRP A 62 5.24 2.31 14.28
N GLU A 63 5.29 2.61 15.57
CA GLU A 63 5.68 1.66 16.62
C GLU A 63 4.64 0.54 16.76
N ASN A 64 3.35 0.84 16.66
CA ASN A 64 2.30 -0.18 16.69
C ASN A 64 2.36 -1.13 15.47
N ILE A 65 2.68 -0.63 14.27
CA ILE A 65 2.94 -1.48 13.10
C ILE A 65 4.17 -2.37 13.31
N LYS A 66 5.25 -1.78 13.86
CA LYS A 66 6.50 -2.51 14.12
C LYS A 66 6.32 -3.63 15.14
N ASN A 67 5.53 -3.38 16.19
CA ASN A 67 5.27 -4.32 17.27
C ASN A 67 4.18 -5.36 16.92
N GLY A 68 3.56 -5.27 15.73
CA GLY A 68 2.50 -6.19 15.30
C GLY A 68 1.13 -5.89 15.90
N ASN A 69 0.96 -4.74 16.57
CA ASN A 69 -0.32 -4.28 17.10
C ASN A 69 -1.25 -3.75 16.00
N ILE A 70 -0.68 -3.30 14.88
CA ILE A 70 -1.37 -3.10 13.61
C ILE A 70 -0.81 -4.16 12.66
N GLU A 71 -1.70 -4.95 12.07
CA GLU A 71 -1.33 -6.07 11.21
C GLU A 71 -0.78 -5.58 9.87
N THR A 72 0.14 -6.36 9.29
CA THR A 72 0.59 -6.17 7.90
C THR A 72 0.24 -7.38 7.06
N TYR A 73 -0.18 -7.15 5.82
CA TYR A 73 -0.54 -8.20 4.87
C TYR A 73 0.34 -8.12 3.63
N CYS A 74 0.84 -9.26 3.18
CA CYS A 74 1.74 -9.36 2.03
C CYS A 74 1.03 -10.02 0.85
N VAL A 75 0.95 -9.32 -0.27
CA VAL A 75 0.50 -9.86 -1.55
C VAL A 75 1.73 -10.11 -2.40
N LYS A 76 1.91 -11.37 -2.83
CA LYS A 76 2.90 -11.74 -3.84
C LYS A 76 2.18 -12.21 -5.09
N GLY A 77 2.57 -11.69 -6.24
CA GLY A 77 1.88 -11.97 -7.49
C GLY A 77 2.68 -11.62 -8.73
N VAL A 78 1.98 -11.63 -9.85
CA VAL A 78 2.48 -11.22 -11.16
C VAL A 78 1.60 -10.12 -11.70
N ILE A 79 2.20 -9.07 -12.26
CA ILE A 79 1.46 -8.04 -12.99
C ILE A 79 0.93 -8.69 -14.27
N VAL A 80 -0.39 -8.67 -14.47
CA VAL A 80 -1.03 -9.28 -15.65
C VAL A 80 -1.63 -8.25 -16.60
N GLY A 81 -1.77 -7.01 -16.17
CA GLY A 81 -2.27 -5.91 -17.00
C GLY A 81 -2.03 -4.55 -16.38
N ILE A 82 -2.11 -3.54 -17.24
CA ILE A 82 -2.12 -2.12 -16.88
C ILE A 82 -3.47 -1.60 -17.39
N ASN A 83 -4.34 -1.15 -16.50
CA ASN A 83 -5.68 -0.70 -16.85
C ASN A 83 -5.60 0.78 -17.23
N GLU A 84 -5.49 1.05 -18.53
CA GLU A 84 -5.58 2.41 -19.09
C GLU A 84 -7.03 2.82 -19.42
N GLU A 85 -7.99 1.88 -19.38
CA GLU A 85 -9.33 2.05 -19.97
C GLU A 85 -10.49 2.09 -18.95
N ASN A 86 -10.27 2.52 -17.70
CA ASN A 86 -11.40 2.73 -16.77
C ASN A 86 -11.92 4.18 -16.87
N PRO A 87 -13.05 4.45 -17.57
CA PRO A 87 -13.59 5.80 -17.73
C PRO A 87 -14.12 6.42 -16.42
N PHE A 88 -14.16 5.66 -15.32
CA PHE A 88 -14.54 6.15 -13.98
C PHE A 88 -13.33 6.59 -13.15
N ILE A 89 -12.11 6.45 -13.67
CA ILE A 89 -10.87 6.84 -13.00
C ILE A 89 -10.19 7.89 -13.89
N GLU A 90 -10.55 9.16 -13.72
CA GLU A 90 -9.76 10.26 -14.26
C GLU A 90 -8.35 10.22 -13.63
N GLY A 91 -7.36 9.77 -14.41
CA GLY A 91 -5.95 10.11 -14.20
C GLY A 91 -5.02 9.08 -13.53
N ASN A 92 -5.51 7.98 -12.94
CA ASN A 92 -4.64 6.99 -12.29
C ASN A 92 -4.59 5.67 -13.07
N ILE A 93 -3.45 5.43 -13.73
CA ILE A 93 -3.10 4.15 -14.31
C ILE A 93 -2.91 3.14 -13.17
N MET A 94 -3.71 2.07 -13.17
CA MET A 94 -3.61 0.98 -12.18
C MET A 94 -3.05 -0.28 -12.83
N ILE A 95 -2.44 -1.13 -12.03
CA ILE A 95 -2.07 -2.49 -12.43
C ILE A 95 -3.07 -3.51 -11.91
N THR A 96 -3.23 -4.59 -12.66
CA THR A 96 -3.90 -5.81 -12.21
C THR A 96 -2.84 -6.82 -11.78
N ILE A 97 -2.94 -7.31 -10.55
CA ILE A 97 -2.02 -8.29 -9.97
C ILE A 97 -2.76 -9.61 -9.80
N LYS A 98 -2.26 -10.68 -10.43
CA LYS A 98 -2.69 -12.04 -10.15
C LYS A 98 -1.95 -12.57 -8.93
N VAL A 99 -2.68 -12.89 -7.87
CA VAL A 99 -2.11 -13.31 -6.58
C VAL A 99 -1.65 -14.77 -6.67
N ASN A 100 -0.39 -15.03 -6.30
CA ASN A 100 0.23 -16.35 -6.41
C ASN A 100 -0.53 -17.41 -5.61
N GLY A 101 -0.71 -18.59 -6.21
CA GLY A 101 -1.39 -19.72 -5.56
C GLY A 101 -2.91 -19.55 -5.44
N THR A 102 -3.49 -18.54 -6.08
CA THR A 102 -4.93 -18.26 -6.05
C THR A 102 -5.46 -17.90 -7.44
N ASN A 103 -6.79 -17.83 -7.58
CA ASN A 103 -7.46 -17.25 -8.75
C ASN A 103 -7.82 -15.78 -8.54
N LYS A 104 -7.32 -15.14 -7.47
CA LYS A 104 -7.65 -13.77 -7.11
C LYS A 104 -6.84 -12.78 -7.95
N GLU A 105 -7.51 -11.72 -8.38
CA GLU A 105 -6.90 -10.53 -8.94
C GLU A 105 -7.15 -9.34 -8.02
N ILE A 106 -6.16 -8.47 -7.88
CA ILE A 106 -6.31 -7.19 -7.18
C ILE A 106 -5.90 -6.04 -8.09
N PHE A 107 -6.54 -4.90 -7.92
CA PHE A 107 -6.18 -3.65 -8.57
C PHE A 107 -5.34 -2.82 -7.62
N GLN A 108 -4.24 -2.27 -8.11
CA GLN A 108 -3.35 -1.44 -7.31
C GLN A 108 -2.90 -0.22 -8.14
N ASP A 109 -2.86 0.94 -7.50
CA ASP A 109 -2.23 2.12 -8.07
C ASP A 109 -0.75 1.87 -8.40
N ILE A 110 -0.30 2.47 -9.51
CA ILE A 110 1.13 2.63 -9.77
C ILE A 110 1.65 3.73 -8.83
N VAL A 111 2.55 3.35 -7.94
CA VAL A 111 3.11 4.26 -6.92
C VAL A 111 4.63 4.26 -6.94
N PHE A 112 5.18 5.41 -6.57
CA PHE A 112 6.61 5.61 -6.45
C PHE A 112 6.94 6.38 -5.18
N THR A 113 8.08 6.07 -4.57
CA THR A 113 8.54 6.76 -3.36
C THR A 113 8.77 8.26 -3.58
N ASN A 114 9.13 8.65 -4.81
CA ASN A 114 9.35 10.02 -5.27
C ASN A 114 9.54 10.03 -6.80
N GLU A 115 9.66 11.22 -7.40
CA GLU A 115 9.88 11.40 -8.85
C GLU A 115 11.17 10.73 -9.37
N ARG A 116 12.23 10.67 -8.57
CA ARG A 116 13.45 9.97 -8.98
C ARG A 116 13.20 8.47 -9.10
N GLU A 117 12.52 7.89 -8.12
CA GLU A 117 12.15 6.47 -8.12
C GLU A 117 11.24 6.13 -9.30
N LYS A 118 10.31 7.04 -9.64
CA LYS A 118 9.50 6.93 -10.85
C LYS A 118 10.35 6.75 -12.10
N ILE A 119 11.31 7.66 -12.33
CA ILE A 119 12.16 7.63 -13.54
C ILE A 119 12.94 6.31 -13.67
N ILE A 120 13.37 5.70 -12.56
CA ILE A 120 14.23 4.49 -12.62
C ILE A 120 13.46 3.17 -12.56
N SER A 121 12.19 3.20 -12.16
CA SER A 121 11.41 2.00 -11.85
C SER A 121 10.07 1.95 -12.58
N GLU A 122 9.68 2.98 -13.34
CA GLU A 122 8.42 2.97 -14.11
C GLU A 122 8.35 1.79 -15.10
N GLU A 123 9.46 1.46 -15.75
CA GLU A 123 9.56 0.33 -16.69
C GLU A 123 9.30 -1.05 -16.04
N LEU A 124 9.36 -1.12 -14.70
CA LEU A 124 9.11 -2.36 -13.98
C LEU A 124 7.62 -2.67 -13.89
N TYR A 125 6.74 -1.68 -14.02
CA TYR A 125 5.29 -1.87 -14.05
C TYR A 125 4.83 -2.40 -15.42
N LYS A 126 5.30 -3.59 -15.80
CA LYS A 126 4.93 -4.30 -17.04
C LYS A 126 4.37 -5.69 -16.75
N ALA A 127 3.49 -6.17 -17.61
CA ALA A 127 2.95 -7.52 -17.50
C ALA A 127 4.08 -8.57 -17.52
N GLY A 128 3.96 -9.62 -16.70
CA GLY A 128 4.96 -10.68 -16.53
C GLY A 128 5.95 -10.43 -15.39
N ASN A 129 6.12 -9.19 -14.94
CA ASN A 129 6.97 -8.90 -13.79
C ASN A 129 6.34 -9.36 -12.47
N GLU A 130 7.20 -9.83 -11.56
CA GLU A 130 6.77 -10.20 -10.21
C GLU A 130 6.65 -8.96 -9.33
N ILE A 131 5.61 -8.93 -8.51
CA ILE A 131 5.35 -7.84 -7.58
C ILE A 131 5.09 -8.39 -6.18
N VAL A 132 5.61 -7.68 -5.19
CA VAL A 132 5.29 -7.88 -3.77
C VAL A 132 4.81 -6.58 -3.18
N SER A 133 3.56 -6.56 -2.72
CA SER A 133 2.91 -5.41 -2.12
C SER A 133 2.60 -5.69 -0.66
N ILE A 134 3.12 -4.85 0.21
CA ILE A 134 2.91 -4.93 1.65
C ILE A 134 1.90 -3.85 2.03
N TYR A 135 0.82 -4.26 2.69
CA TYR A 135 -0.22 -3.38 3.20
C TYR A 135 -0.17 -3.33 4.72
N ILE A 136 -0.49 -2.18 5.30
CA ILE A 136 -0.85 -2.00 6.70
C ILE A 136 -2.37 -2.13 6.79
N LEU A 137 -2.85 -2.98 7.68
CA LEU A 137 -4.26 -3.25 7.90
C LEU A 137 -4.73 -2.50 9.15
N ASP A 138 -5.13 -1.24 8.97
CA ASP A 138 -5.56 -0.38 10.07
C ASP A 138 -7.08 -0.26 10.14
N LYS A 139 -7.63 -0.16 11.34
CA LYS A 139 -9.07 -0.15 11.57
C LYS A 139 -9.69 1.15 11.09
N LEU A 140 -10.85 1.03 10.48
CA LEU A 140 -11.72 2.14 10.15
C LEU A 140 -12.70 2.41 11.30
N LYS A 141 -13.30 3.60 11.29
CA LYS A 141 -14.43 3.92 12.16
C LYS A 141 -15.70 3.18 11.73
N ASP A 142 -15.90 3.05 10.43
CA ASP A 142 -16.94 2.21 9.85
C ASP A 142 -16.46 0.75 9.83
N GLU A 143 -17.12 -0.10 10.60
CA GLU A 143 -16.75 -1.51 10.77
C GLU A 143 -17.28 -2.41 9.64
N ASP A 144 -18.16 -1.88 8.78
CA ASP A 144 -18.77 -2.62 7.67
C ASP A 144 -18.08 -2.36 6.31
N THR A 145 -17.12 -1.43 6.25
CA THR A 145 -16.38 -1.14 5.02
C THR A 145 -15.62 -2.38 4.53
N CYS A 146 -15.84 -2.76 3.27
CA CYS A 146 -15.17 -3.90 2.63
C CYS A 146 -13.67 -3.62 2.39
N ASN A 147 -12.81 -4.60 2.72
CA ASN A 147 -11.41 -4.57 2.36
C ASN A 147 -11.18 -5.25 1.00
N TRP A 148 -10.83 -4.45 0.01
CA TRP A 148 -10.65 -4.89 -1.38
C TRP A 148 -9.38 -5.75 -1.60
N VAL A 149 -8.43 -5.78 -0.65
CA VAL A 149 -7.24 -6.66 -0.71
C VAL A 149 -7.50 -7.98 0.01
N VAL A 150 -8.16 -7.94 1.16
CA VAL A 150 -8.46 -9.10 2.02
C VAL A 150 -9.96 -9.11 2.30
N GLU A 151 -10.73 -9.69 1.37
CA GLU A 151 -12.21 -9.63 1.35
C GLU A 151 -12.87 -10.11 2.64
N GLU A 152 -12.22 -11.01 3.38
CA GLU A 152 -12.70 -11.54 4.66
C GLU A 152 -12.61 -10.54 5.83
N LYS A 153 -11.96 -9.37 5.63
CA LYS A 153 -11.76 -8.36 6.67
C LYS A 153 -12.63 -7.13 6.42
N LEU A 154 -13.73 -7.02 7.17
CA LEU A 154 -14.53 -5.80 7.21
C LEU A 154 -13.94 -4.79 8.21
N GLY A 155 -14.19 -3.50 7.95
CA GLY A 155 -13.83 -2.41 8.86
C GLY A 155 -12.34 -2.13 8.95
N VAL A 156 -11.57 -2.56 7.95
CA VAL A 156 -10.11 -2.45 7.93
C VAL A 156 -9.67 -1.89 6.59
N SER A 157 -8.93 -0.79 6.62
CA SER A 157 -8.34 -0.16 5.45
C SER A 157 -7.00 -0.82 5.10
N PRO A 158 -6.81 -1.31 3.86
CA PRO A 158 -5.52 -1.73 3.37
C PRO A 158 -4.72 -0.51 2.90
N LEU A 159 -3.85 0.02 3.76
CA LEU A 159 -2.96 1.12 3.42
C LEU A 159 -1.68 0.57 2.78
N LEU A 160 -1.42 0.92 1.53
CA LEU A 160 -0.21 0.48 0.84
C LEU A 160 1.03 1.02 1.55
N ASN A 161 1.92 0.12 1.97
CA ASN A 161 3.08 0.45 2.79
C ASN A 161 4.37 0.37 1.98
N ARG A 162 4.58 -0.76 1.28
CA ARG A 162 5.76 -0.94 0.43
C ARG A 162 5.42 -1.73 -0.82
N VAL A 163 6.10 -1.42 -1.92
CA VAL A 163 6.02 -2.17 -3.17
C VAL A 163 7.41 -2.53 -3.65
N TYR A 164 7.57 -3.79 -4.00
CA TYR A 164 8.77 -4.35 -4.57
C TYR A 164 8.43 -4.98 -5.92
N ILE A 165 9.25 -4.72 -6.94
CA ILE A 165 9.04 -5.29 -8.27
C ILE A 165 10.34 -5.93 -8.75
N LYS A 166 10.23 -7.11 -9.36
CA LYS A 166 11.33 -7.83 -9.97
C LYS A 166 11.06 -8.05 -11.45
N ASP A 167 12.00 -7.58 -12.26
CA ASP A 167 12.00 -7.84 -13.70
C ASP A 167 12.26 -9.33 -13.98
N LYS A 168 11.48 -9.91 -14.89
CA LYS A 168 11.59 -11.31 -15.31
C LYS A 168 12.05 -11.49 -16.75
N GLY A 169 12.35 -10.40 -17.46
CA GLY A 169 12.70 -10.38 -18.88
C GLY A 169 11.59 -9.77 -19.69
#